data_AF-K9YSR3-F1
#
_entry.id   AF-K9YSR3-F1
#
_cell.length_a   1.000
_cell.length_b   1.000
_cell.length_c   1.000
_cell.angle_alpha   90.00
_cell.angle_beta   90.00
_cell.angle_gamma   90.00
#
_symmetry.space_group_name_H-M   'P 1'
#
loop_
_entity.id
_entity.type
_entity.pdbx_description
1 polymer ?
#
loop_
_entity_poly.entity_id
_entity_poly.type
_entity_poly.pdbx_seq_one_letter_code
_entity_poly.pdbx_strand_id
1 'polypeptide(L)' 'MSLEDYNFDGFIINLYVDEQGDWLAHFQELPNISAFGDTPQEALEELKIAWELVKEDYKQKNQAIPVAIAILGDS' A
#
# COMPACT_ATOMS: atom_id res chain seq x y z
N MET A 1 7.12 -5.63 15.06
CA MET A 1 5.86 -5.41 14.32
C MET A 1 5.73 -6.54 13.34
N SER A 2 4.61 -7.26 13.35
CA SER A 2 4.35 -8.31 12.35
C SER A 2 3.66 -7.68 11.14
N LEU A 3 3.67 -8.37 10.00
CA LEU A 3 2.96 -7.93 8.79
C LEU A 3 1.44 -7.74 9.03
N GLU A 4 0.91 -8.32 10.12
CA GLU A 4 -0.49 -8.23 10.53
C GLU A 4 -0.84 -6.87 11.15
N ASP A 5 0.15 -6.04 11.50
CA ASP A 5 -0.04 -4.70 12.08
C ASP A 5 -0.39 -3.63 11.01
N TYR A 6 -0.38 -4.01 9.73
CA TYR A 6 -0.67 -3.11 8.63
C TYR A 6 -2.11 -3.26 8.13
N ASN A 7 -2.92 -2.23 8.32
CA ASN A 7 -4.23 -2.12 7.67
C ASN A 7 -4.11 -1.29 6.39
N PHE A 8 -4.14 -1.96 5.24
CA PHE A 8 -4.14 -1.36 3.92
C PHE A 8 -5.51 -1.47 3.23
N ASP A 9 -6.61 -1.41 3.99
CA ASP A 9 -7.97 -1.31 3.46
C ASP A 9 -8.33 -2.41 2.43
N GLY A 10 -7.74 -3.60 2.62
CA GLY A 10 -7.94 -4.79 1.79
C GLY A 10 -7.08 -4.89 0.52
N PHE A 11 -6.20 -3.91 0.24
CA PHE A 11 -5.35 -3.92 -0.94
C PHE A 11 -4.33 -5.06 -0.90
N ILE A 12 -4.06 -5.64 -2.06
CA ILE A 12 -2.96 -6.60 -2.23
C ILE A 12 -1.67 -5.79 -2.37
N ILE A 13 -0.65 -6.18 -1.60
CA ILE A 13 0.67 -5.55 -1.66
C ILE A 13 1.62 -6.46 -2.41
N ASN A 14 2.28 -5.90 -3.41
CA ASN A 14 3.42 -6.56 -4.04
C ASN A 14 4.72 -5.98 -3.48
N LEU A 15 5.67 -6.87 -3.20
CA LEU A 15 7.03 -6.53 -2.79
C LEU A 15 8.01 -7.03 -3.85
N TYR A 16 8.87 -6.12 -4.30
CA TYR A 16 9.96 -6.43 -5.23
C TYR A 16 11.28 -5.96 -4.63
N VAL A 17 12.35 -6.68 -4.94
CA VAL A 17 13.71 -6.24 -4.66
C VAL A 17 14.37 -5.86 -5.99
N ASP A 18 15.05 -4.70 -6.02
CA ASP A 18 15.76 -4.24 -7.20
C ASP A 18 17.18 -4.84 -7.30
N GLU A 19 17.94 -4.44 -8.31
CA GLU A 19 19.32 -4.93 -8.53
C GLU A 19 20.32 -4.43 -7.48
N GLN A 20 19.98 -3.37 -6.74
CA GLN A 20 20.80 -2.76 -5.69
C GLN A 20 20.48 -3.35 -4.31
N GLY A 21 19.36 -4.07 -4.18
CA GLY A 21 18.88 -4.66 -2.94
C GLY A 21 17.78 -3.85 -2.26
N ASP A 22 17.34 -2.75 -2.86
CA ASP A 22 16.27 -1.90 -2.33
C ASP A 22 14.91 -2.57 -2.56
N TRP A 23 14.03 -2.43 -1.58
CA TRP A 23 12.69 -3.00 -1.61
C TRP A 23 11.68 -1.97 -2.09
N LEU A 24 10.86 -2.35 -3.07
CA LEU A 24 9.71 -1.61 -3.57
C LEU A 24 8.42 -2.28 -3.09
N ALA A 25 7.61 -1.56 -2.35
CA ALA A 25 6.25 -1.95 -1.98
C ALA A 25 5.23 -1.11 -2.75
N HIS A 26 4.20 -1.73 -3.32
CA HIS A 26 3.08 -0.99 -3.93
C HIS A 26 1.76 -1.77 -3.86
N PHE A 27 0.63 -1.06 -3.96
CA PHE A 27 -0.67 -1.70 -4.11
C PHE A 27 -0.83 -2.27 -5.51
N GLN A 28 -1.30 -3.51 -5.64
CA GLN A 28 -1.53 -4.15 -6.94
C GLN A 28 -2.57 -3.37 -7.75
N GLU A 29 -3.63 -2.90 -7.09
CA GLU A 29 -4.74 -2.17 -7.71
C GLU A 29 -4.41 -0.70 -7.99
N LEU A 30 -3.43 -0.14 -7.25
CA LEU A 30 -3.02 1.27 -7.31
C LEU A 30 -1.48 1.37 -7.34
N PRO A 31 -0.83 0.96 -8.44
CA PRO A 31 0.64 0.88 -8.51
C PRO A 31 1.33 2.26 -8.44
N ASN A 32 0.57 3.34 -8.59
CA ASN A 32 1.05 4.70 -8.39
C ASN A 32 1.23 5.07 -6.90
N ILE A 33 0.69 4.26 -5.99
CA ILE A 33 0.94 4.38 -4.55
C ILE A 33 1.97 3.32 -4.19
N SER A 34 3.20 3.77 -4.02
CA SER A 34 4.36 2.94 -3.81
C SER A 34 5.32 3.58 -2.84
N ALA A 35 6.17 2.78 -2.22
CA ALA A 35 7.26 3.25 -1.39
C ALA A 35 8.48 2.34 -1.49
N PHE A 36 9.64 2.91 -1.17
CA PHE A 36 10.92 2.20 -1.15
C PHE A 36 11.44 2.08 0.29
N GLY A 37 12.30 1.09 0.53
CA GLY A 37 13.06 0.97 1.76
C GLY A 37 14.23 0.02 1.60
N ASP A 38 15.21 0.10 2.49
CA ASP A 38 16.39 -0.77 2.46
C ASP A 38 16.04 -2.20 2.90
N THR A 39 14.89 -2.37 3.56
CA THR A 39 14.33 -3.66 3.98
C THR A 39 12.86 -3.80 3.56
N PRO A 40 12.33 -5.04 3.46
CA PRO A 40 10.91 -5.22 3.16
C PRO A 40 10.00 -4.52 4.18
N GLN A 41 10.41 -4.52 5.45
CA GLN A 41 9.67 -3.89 6.54
C GLN A 41 9.63 -2.37 6.37
N GLU A 42 10.76 -1.75 6.09
CA GLU A 42 10.85 -0.30 5.84
C GLU A 42 9.99 0.12 4.65
N ALA A 43 10.04 -0.63 3.54
CA ALA A 43 9.19 -0.34 2.38
C ALA A 43 7.68 -0.40 2.72
N LEU A 44 7.27 -1.29 3.64
CA LEU A 44 5.89 -1.36 4.11
C LEU A 44 5.51 -0.24 5.08
N GLU A 45 6.43 0.17 5.96
CA GLU A 45 6.25 1.33 6.84
C GLU A 45 6.04 2.61 6.03
N GLU A 46 6.89 2.81 5.02
CA GLU A 46 6.78 3.95 4.11
C GLU A 46 5.53 3.87 3.24
N LEU A 47 5.13 2.67 2.78
CA LEU A 47 3.87 2.50 2.03
C LEU A 47 2.66 2.86 2.89
N LYS A 48 2.68 2.54 4.19
CA LYS A 48 1.61 2.92 5.13
C LYS A 48 1.52 4.43 5.27
N ILE A 49 2.65 5.11 5.40
CA ILE A 49 2.70 6.58 5.48
C ILE A 49 2.14 7.18 4.19
N ALA A 50 2.60 6.71 3.03
CA ALA A 50 2.11 7.16 1.73
C ALA A 50 0.58 6.97 1.60
N TRP A 51 0.05 5.84 2.08
CA TRP A 51 -1.39 5.59 2.04
C TRP A 51 -2.21 6.51 2.95
N GLU A 52 -1.74 6.78 4.18
CA GLU A 52 -2.41 7.74 5.06
C GLU A 52 -2.43 9.15 4.44
N LEU A 53 -1.32 9.60 3.82
CA LEU A 53 -1.25 10.88 3.13
C LEU A 53 -2.22 10.96 1.94
N VAL A 54 -2.34 9.89 1.16
CA VAL A 54 -3.33 9.81 0.08
C VAL A 54 -4.74 9.91 0.65
N LYS A 55 -5.06 9.19 1.72
CA LYS A 55 -6.37 9.28 2.37
C LYS A 55 -6.69 10.68 2.88
N GLU A 56 -5.70 11.40 3.40
CA GLU A 56 -5.85 12.80 3.80
C GLU A 56 -6.18 13.72 2.61
N ASP A 57 -5.48 13.58 1.48
CA ASP A 57 -5.76 14.36 0.27
C ASP A 57 -7.18 14.11 -0.27
N TYR A 58 -7.63 12.85 -0.29
CA TYR A 58 -9.00 12.50 -0.68
C TYR A 58 -10.04 13.15 0.23
N LYS A 59 -9.81 13.12 1.56
CA LYS A 59 -10.69 13.79 2.53
C LYS A 59 -10.75 15.29 2.29
N GLN A 60 -9.61 15.95 2.05
CA GLN A 60 -9.57 17.40 1.77
C GLN A 60 -10.34 17.77 0.50
N LYS A 61 -10.38 16.87 -0.48
CA LYS A 61 -11.11 17.05 -1.75
C LYS A 61 -12.57 16.58 -1.69
N ASN A 62 -13.07 16.11 -0.54
CA ASN A 62 -14.38 15.47 -0.38
C ASN A 62 -14.59 14.30 -1.38
N GLN A 63 -13.53 13.55 -1.67
CA GLN A 63 -13.57 12.37 -2.53
C GLN A 63 -13.70 11.10 -1.69
N ALA A 64 -14.35 10.08 -2.24
CA ALA A 64 -14.44 8.78 -1.59
C ALA A 64 -13.08 8.08 -1.60
N ILE A 65 -12.63 7.61 -0.44
CA ILE A 65 -11.39 6.85 -0.30
C ILE A 65 -11.58 5.50 -1.00
N PRO A 66 -10.65 5.10 -1.90
CA PRO A 66 -10.67 3.79 -2.51
C PRO A 66 -10.53 2.68 -1.47
N VAL A 67 -11.34 1.63 -1.60
CA VAL A 67 -11.18 0.37 -0.87
C VAL A 67 -10.95 -0.72 -1.90
N ALA A 68 -10.12 -1.71 -1.58
CA ALA A 68 -9.94 -2.83 -2.48
C ALA A 68 -11.28 -3.54 -2.66
N ILE A 69 -11.65 -3.80 -3.91
CA ILE A 69 -12.76 -4.70 -4.19
C ILE A 69 -12.26 -6.09 -3.79
N ALA A 70 -12.59 -6.52 -2.57
CA ALA A 70 -12.57 -7.93 -2.25
C ALA A 70 -13.41 -8.59 -3.35
N ILE A 71 -12.76 -9.44 -4.16
CA ILE A 71 -13.46 -10.19 -5.21
C ILE A 71 -14.55 -10.95 -4.47
N LEU A 72 -15.79 -10.44 -4.53
CA LEU A 72 -16.96 -11.17 -4.07
C LEU A 72 -17.06 -12.33 -5.05
N GLY A 73 -16.46 -13.46 -4.67
CA GLY A 73 -16.73 -14.74 -5.25
C GLY A 73 -18.17 -15.11 -4.91
N ASP A 74 -19.12 -14.45 -5.56
CA ASP A 74 -20.45 -15.01 -5.77
C ASP A 74 -20.31 -16.09 -6.84
N SER A 75 -20.13 -17.34 -6.41
CA SER A 75 -20.52 -18.56 -7.11
C SER A 75 -20.54 -19.75 -6.16
#